data_AF-A0A6N2KJ68-F1
#
_entry.id   AF-A0A6N2KJ68-F1
#
_cell.length_a   1.000
_cell.length_b   1.000
_cell.length_c   1.000
_cell.angle_alpha   90.00
_cell.angle_beta   90.00
_cell.angle_gamma   90.00
#
_symmetry.space_group_name_H-M   'P 1'
#
loop_
_entity.id
_entity.type
_entity.pdbx_description
1 polymer ?
#
loop_
_entity_poly.entity_id
_entity_poly.type
_entity_poly.pdbx_seq_one_letter_code
_entity_poly.pdbx_strand_id
1 'polypeptide(L)'
;MFFRANVFSRNFDIQSPADKLLVYLTFYINVALKRLEGCRTLAEGTKAIINLGLEKVPVPGESGFPFPGLFADHQSQKEAELLI
;
A
#
# COMPACT_ATOMS: atom_id res chain seq x y z
N MET A 1 5.67 -11.51 -10.42
CA MET A 1 5.58 -12.79 -9.68
C MET A 1 5.55 -12.61 -8.15
N PHE A 2 5.85 -11.42 -7.61
CA PHE A 2 5.89 -11.17 -6.16
C PHE A 2 4.52 -10.96 -5.49
N PHE A 3 3.59 -10.26 -6.15
CA PHE A 3 2.28 -9.95 -5.54
C PHE A 3 1.46 -11.21 -5.19
N ARG A 4 1.39 -12.18 -6.11
CA ARG A 4 0.59 -13.40 -5.93
C ARG A 4 1.13 -14.36 -4.85
N ALA A 5 2.43 -14.32 -4.57
CA ALA A 5 3.06 -15.18 -3.56
C ALA A 5 3.03 -14.50 -2.17
N ASN A 6 3.25 -13.19 -2.10
CA ASN A 6 3.36 -12.46 -0.83
C ASN A 6 2.00 -12.19 -0.17
N VAL A 7 0.89 -12.15 -0.92
CA VAL A 7 -0.46 -11.98 -0.35
C VAL A 7 -0.88 -13.15 0.57
N PHE A 8 -0.26 -14.33 0.46
CA PHE A 8 -0.60 -15.50 1.28
C PHE A 8 0.28 -15.69 2.52
N SER A 9 1.38 -14.95 2.67
CA SER A 9 2.28 -15.08 3.82
C SER A 9 1.76 -14.25 5.00
N ARG A 10 1.34 -14.92 6.07
CA ARG A 10 0.89 -14.27 7.33
C ARG A 10 2.01 -13.58 8.10
N ASN A 11 3.26 -13.93 7.83
CA ASN A 11 4.44 -13.36 8.48
C ASN A 11 5.40 -12.88 7.38
N PHE A 12 5.77 -11.60 7.44
CA PHE A 12 6.74 -10.99 6.55
C PHE A 12 7.84 -10.38 7.40
N ASP A 13 9.05 -10.90 7.30
CA ASP A 13 10.21 -10.38 8.04
C ASP A 13 10.79 -9.19 7.26
N ILE A 14 10.76 -8.00 7.86
CA ILE A 14 11.25 -6.78 7.21
C ILE A 14 12.75 -6.66 7.47
N GLN A 15 13.56 -6.94 6.44
CA GLN A 15 15.01 -6.90 6.55
C GLN A 15 15.62 -5.64 5.93
N SER A 16 14.89 -4.96 5.05
CA SER A 16 15.39 -3.80 4.32
C SER A 16 14.31 -2.72 4.07
N PRO A 17 14.73 -1.49 3.70
CA PRO A 17 13.79 -0.47 3.22
C PRO A 17 13.00 -0.90 1.96
N ALA A 18 13.57 -1.75 1.12
CA ALA A 18 12.88 -2.27 -0.06
C ALA A 18 11.70 -3.18 0.32
N ASP A 19 11.83 -3.94 1.41
CA ASP A 19 10.76 -4.80 1.95
C ASP A 19 9.57 -3.97 2.45
N LYS A 20 9.86 -2.81 3.06
CA LYS A 20 8.83 -1.84 3.49
C LYS A 20 8.04 -1.32 2.30
N LEU A 21 8.75 -0.94 1.23
CA LEU A 21 8.13 -0.49 -0.01
C LEU A 21 7.28 -1.61 -0.65
N LEU A 22 7.76 -2.85 -0.63
CA LEU A 22 7.02 -3.99 -1.17
C LEU A 22 5.70 -4.23 -0.43
N VAL A 23 5.70 -4.12 0.90
CA VAL A 23 4.49 -4.23 1.72
C VAL A 23 3.53 -3.06 1.42
N TYR A 24 4.04 -1.83 1.36
CA TYR A 24 3.23 -0.67 1.01
C TYR A 24 2.60 -0.79 -0.39
N LEU A 25 3.38 -1.18 -1.40
CA LEU A 25 2.87 -1.41 -2.76
C LEU A 25 1.82 -2.51 -2.79
N THR A 26 2.03 -3.59 -2.04
CA THR A 26 1.05 -4.69 -1.93
C THR A 26 -0.27 -4.19 -1.32
N PHE A 27 -0.19 -3.36 -0.27
CA PHE A 27 -1.36 -2.69 0.31
C PHE A 27 -2.04 -1.76 -0.69
N TYR A 28 -1.29 -0.89 -1.35
CA TYR A 28 -1.80 0.09 -2.30
C TYR A 28 -2.54 -0.59 -3.47
N ILE A 29 -1.99 -1.70 -3.99
CA ILE A 29 -2.66 -2.52 -5.02
C ILE A 29 -3.99 -3.07 -4.47
N ASN A 30 -4.06 -3.55 -3.23
CA ASN A 30 -5.31 -4.02 -2.65
C ASN A 30 -6.37 -2.90 -2.54
N VAL A 31 -5.96 -1.68 -2.18
CA VAL A 31 -6.85 -0.50 -2.18
C VAL A 31 -7.35 -0.21 -3.59
N ALA A 32 -6.46 -0.20 -4.59
CA ALA A 32 -6.81 -0.01 -5.98
C ALA A 32 -7.78 -1.08 -6.51
N LEU A 33 -7.55 -2.35 -6.18
CA LEU A 33 -8.41 -3.46 -6.57
C LEU A 33 -9.81 -3.33 -5.94
N LYS A 34 -9.89 -3.00 -4.65
CA LYS A 34 -11.18 -2.72 -3.98
C LYS A 34 -11.93 -1.57 -4.62
N ARG A 35 -11.23 -0.51 -5.03
CA ARG A 35 -11.84 0.62 -5.73
C ARG A 35 -12.37 0.22 -7.12
N LEU A 36 -11.64 -0.65 -7.82
CA LEU A 36 -12.02 -1.16 -9.13
C LEU A 36 -13.16 -2.17 -9.08
N GLU A 37 -13.38 -2.86 -7.96
CA GLU A 37 -14.44 -3.87 -7.80
C GLU A 37 -15.84 -3.36 -8.17
N GLY A 38 -16.11 -2.06 -7.94
CA GLY A 38 -17.39 -1.42 -8.29
C GLY A 38 -17.47 -0.84 -9.70
N CYS A 39 -16.37 -0.81 -10.46
CA CYS A 39 -16.32 -0.16 -11.77
C CYS A 39 -16.74 -1.13 -12.88
N ARG A 40 -17.70 -0.74 -13.73
CA ARG A 40 -18.26 -1.61 -14.78
C ARG A 40 -17.68 -1.31 -16.16
N THR A 41 -17.00 -0.18 -16.31
CA THR A 41 -16.37 0.23 -17.57
C THR A 41 -14.91 0.63 -17.36
N LEU A 42 -14.14 0.55 -18.45
CA LEU A 42 -12.75 1.01 -18.45
C LEU A 42 -12.63 2.50 -18.08
N ALA A 43 -13.56 3.34 -18.55
CA ALA A 43 -13.53 4.77 -18.28
C ALA A 43 -13.75 5.08 -16.79
N GLU A 44 -14.72 4.40 -16.15
CA GLU A 44 -14.96 4.50 -14.70
C GLU A 44 -13.75 4.02 -13.91
N GLY A 45 -13.19 2.87 -14.27
CA GLY A 45 -12.01 2.31 -13.62
C GLY A 45 -10.79 3.23 -13.71
N THR A 46 -10.50 3.76 -14.91
CA THR A 46 -9.40 4.71 -15.13
C THR A 46 -9.59 5.97 -14.28
N LYS A 47 -10.79 6.55 -14.26
CA LYS A 47 -11.08 7.71 -13.41
C LYS A 47 -10.91 7.39 -11.93
N ALA A 48 -11.36 6.22 -11.48
CA ALA A 48 -11.25 5.80 -10.09
C ALA A 48 -9.79 5.63 -9.64
N ILE A 49 -8.92 5.10 -10.50
CA ILE A 49 -7.48 4.95 -10.21
C ILE A 49 -6.75 6.30 -10.25
N ILE A 50 -7.07 7.17 -11.21
CA ILE A 50 -6.50 8.53 -11.23
C ILE A 50 -6.86 9.28 -9.94
N ASN A 51 -8.12 9.20 -9.52
CA ASN A 51 -8.56 9.82 -8.27
C ASN A 51 -7.86 9.22 -7.06
N LEU A 52 -7.69 7.89 -7.01
CA LEU A 52 -6.94 7.24 -5.92
C LEU A 52 -5.50 7.78 -5.83
N GLY A 53 -4.83 8.03 -6.96
CA GLY A 53 -3.48 8.60 -6.96
C GLY A 53 -3.39 10.05 -6.46
N LEU A 54 -4.53 10.76 -6.38
CA LEU A 54 -4.63 12.10 -5.80
C LEU A 54 -5.07 12.06 -4.33
N GLU A 55 -5.58 10.92 -3.86
CA GLU A 55 -6.03 10.74 -2.49
C GLU A 55 -4.84 10.45 -1.55
N LYS A 56 -4.94 10.93 -0.30
CA LYS A 56 -3.97 10.57 0.73
C LYS A 56 -4.25 9.15 1.22
N VAL A 57 -3.50 8.19 0.71
CA VAL A 57 -3.50 6.81 1.20
C VAL A 57 -2.58 6.72 2.44
N PRO A 58 -3.02 6.12 3.55
CA PRO A 58 -2.20 6.03 4.75
C PRO A 58 -0.93 5.23 4.47
N VAL A 59 0.18 5.74 4.98
CA VAL A 59 1.51 5.12 4.89
C VAL A 59 1.90 4.49 6.22
N PRO A 60 2.91 3.60 6.25
CA PRO A 60 3.45 3.07 7.50
C PRO A 60 3.77 4.18 8.51
N GLY A 61 3.29 4.03 9.75
CA GLY A 61 3.45 5.03 10.83
C GLY A 61 2.32 6.06 10.93
N GLU A 62 1.41 6.14 9.95
CA GLU A 62 0.20 6.97 10.06
C GLU A 62 -0.98 6.21 10.67
N SER A 63 -1.83 6.95 11.39
CA SER A 63 -3.11 6.44 11.88
C SER A 63 -3.98 5.99 10.70
N GLY A 64 -4.41 4.72 10.72
CA GLY A 64 -5.23 4.13 9.66
C GLY A 64 -4.49 3.14 8.75
N PHE A 65 -3.17 2.99 8.90
CA PHE A 65 -2.42 1.95 8.20
C PHE A 65 -2.69 0.57 8.84
N PRO A 66 -3.08 -0.47 8.06
CA PRO A 66 -3.69 -1.69 8.61
C PRO A 66 -2.71 -2.72 9.19
N PHE A 67 -1.40 -2.42 9.23
CA PHE A 67 -0.37 -3.33 9.75
C PHE A 67 0.39 -2.74 10.94
N PRO A 68 -0.29 -2.53 12.08
CA PRO A 68 0.36 -2.06 13.30
C PRO A 68 1.41 -3.08 13.77
N GLY A 69 2.58 -2.60 14.19
CA GLY A 69 3.67 -3.45 14.72
C GLY A 69 4.51 -4.18 13.68
N LEU A 70 4.12 -4.19 12.39
CA LEU A 70 4.97 -4.68 11.31
C LEU A 70 6.08 -3.67 10.98
N PHE A 71 5.77 -2.39 11.13
CA PHE A 71 6.72 -1.29 10.98
C PHE A 71 7.00 -0.72 12.37
N ALA A 72 8.28 -0.64 12.77
CA ALA A 72 8.66 -0.04 14.04
C ALA A 72 8.30 1.45 14.07
N ASP A 73 7.84 1.96 15.22
CA ASP A 73 7.35 3.33 15.45
C ASP A 73 8.43 4.44 15.32
N HIS A 74 9.60 4.15 14.73
CA HIS A 74 10.75 5.06 14.79
C HIS A 74 11.43 5.20 13.43
N GLN A 75 10.75 5.79 12.46
CA GLN A 75 11.45 6.41 11.33
C GLN A 75 10.80 7.74 11.00
N SER A 76 11.63 8.77 11.13
CA SER A 76 11.37 10.18 10.86
C SER A 76 10.43 10.41 9.66
N GLN A 77 9.64 11.48 9.67
CA GLN A 77 8.78 11.93 8.55
C GLN A 77 9.50 11.89 7.18
N LYS A 78 10.83 12.02 7.18
CA LYS A 78 11.70 11.88 6.01
C LYS A 78 11.65 10.53 5.30
N GLU A 79 11.44 9.43 6.00
CA GLU A 79 11.32 8.10 5.38
C GLU A 79 9.90 7.85 4.84
N ALA A 80 8.88 8.46 5.45
CA ALA A 80 7.54 8.48 4.89
C ALA A 80 7.50 9.27 3.55
N GLU A 81 8.25 10.37 3.45
CA GLU A 81 8.45 11.10 2.17
C GLU A 81 9.18 10.29 1.09
N LEU A 82 10.00 9.30 1.44
CA LEU A 82 10.64 8.41 0.47
C LEU A 82 9.70 7.32 -0.07
N LEU A 83 8.55 7.09 0.59
CA LEU A 83 7.56 6.09 0.23
C LEU A 83 6.40 6.65 -0.62
N ILE A 84 6.30 7.97 -0.73
CA ILE A 84 5.29 8.72 -1.48
C ILE A 84 5.95 9.33 -2.72
#